data_AF-A0A6U4HJ00-F1
#
_entry.id   AF-A0A6U4HJ00-F1
#
_cell.length_a   1.000
_cell.length_b   1.000
_cell.length_c   1.000
_cell.angle_alpha   90.00
_cell.angle_beta   90.00
_cell.angle_gamma   90.00
#
_symmetry.space_group_name_H-M   'P 1'
#
loop_
_entity.id
_entity.type
_entity.pdbx_description
1 polymer ?
#
loop_
_entity_poly.entity_id
_entity_poly.type
_entity_poly.pdbx_seq_one_letter_code
_entity_poly.pdbx_strand_id
1 'polypeptide(L)'
;MVPYYDYALDLILDLEFPTDVLTEEQQELVENAAEMLYGLIHARYILTNRGMDQMLEKFRRAEFGRCPRVFCRGQPVLPVGLSDMPRHDQVKIYCPSCQEVYVPKSSRQGSLDGAYFGTTFSHLMLMCHPEAIPSPGVDKYEPRVYGFRINKKSIYYTREELGGMGNTTSRRRSERHSRSSRSSRTANANGGAGASASTTPRTARSEAPKQDLPPTPAAQAATPEPQPEPEEEPNPNTVAS
;
A
#
# COMPACT_ATOMS: atom_id res chain seq x y z
N MET A 1 -20.27 12.94 -13.58
CA MET A 1 -20.22 13.69 -14.85
C MET A 1 -19.41 14.95 -14.61
N VAL A 2 -18.55 15.33 -15.56
CA VAL A 2 -17.71 16.54 -15.49
C VAL A 2 -18.57 17.74 -15.92
N PRO A 3 -18.61 18.85 -15.15
CA PRO A 3 -19.33 20.06 -15.56
C PRO A 3 -18.62 20.75 -16.73
N TYR A 4 -19.34 21.55 -17.52
CA TYR A 4 -18.78 22.31 -18.67
C TYR A 4 -17.89 21.47 -19.61
N TYR A 5 -18.29 20.22 -19.87
CA TYR A 5 -17.45 19.24 -20.56
C TYR A 5 -16.90 19.74 -21.90
N ASP A 6 -17.72 20.36 -22.74
CA ASP A 6 -17.31 20.84 -24.07
C ASP A 6 -16.25 21.94 -23.95
N TYR A 7 -16.49 22.96 -23.12
CA TYR A 7 -15.52 24.03 -22.85
C TYR A 7 -14.21 23.50 -22.22
N ALA A 8 -14.31 22.56 -21.30
CA ALA A 8 -13.15 21.92 -20.68
C ALA A 8 -12.34 21.11 -21.71
N LEU A 9 -13.01 20.44 -22.65
CA LEU A 9 -12.36 19.69 -23.72
C LEU A 9 -11.69 20.62 -24.73
N ASP A 10 -12.38 21.68 -25.14
CA ASP A 10 -11.84 22.69 -26.06
C ASP A 10 -10.58 23.35 -25.48
N LEU A 11 -10.60 23.65 -24.17
CA LEU A 11 -9.42 24.16 -23.45
C LEU A 11 -8.26 23.15 -23.43
N ILE A 12 -8.53 21.86 -23.19
CA ILE A 12 -7.48 20.81 -23.21
C ILE A 12 -6.87 20.64 -24.60
N LEU A 13 -7.66 20.88 -25.66
CA LEU A 13 -7.25 20.72 -27.05
C LEU A 13 -6.67 22.02 -27.65
N ASP A 14 -6.49 23.07 -26.83
CA ASP A 14 -6.02 24.39 -27.26
C ASP A 14 -6.84 24.99 -28.42
N LEU A 15 -8.17 24.76 -28.41
CA LEU A 15 -9.09 25.33 -29.39
C LEU A 15 -9.50 26.75 -28.98
N GLU A 16 -9.60 27.66 -29.96
CA GLU A 16 -10.11 29.01 -29.71
C GLU A 16 -11.61 28.94 -29.39
N PHE A 17 -11.99 29.37 -28.19
CA PHE A 17 -13.37 29.60 -27.80
C PHE A 17 -13.51 31.03 -27.22
N PRO A 18 -14.68 31.67 -27.35
CA PRO A 18 -14.85 33.06 -26.93
C PRO A 18 -14.88 33.17 -25.40
N THR A 19 -13.69 33.31 -24.80
CA THR A 19 -13.49 33.57 -23.36
C THR A 19 -14.18 34.84 -22.89
N ASP A 20 -14.40 35.81 -23.78
CA ASP A 20 -15.02 37.11 -23.49
C ASP A 20 -16.52 37.00 -23.12
N VAL A 21 -17.11 35.82 -23.29
CA VAL A 21 -18.53 35.56 -22.98
C VAL A 21 -18.71 35.03 -21.54
N LEU A 22 -17.65 34.54 -20.91
CA LEU A 22 -17.70 33.93 -19.59
C LEU A 22 -17.34 34.94 -18.50
N THR A 23 -17.99 34.82 -17.33
CA THR A 23 -17.53 35.54 -16.13
C THR A 23 -16.23 34.93 -15.60
N GLU A 24 -15.47 35.67 -14.79
CA GLU A 24 -14.26 35.16 -14.14
C GLU A 24 -14.54 33.88 -13.33
N GLU A 25 -15.66 33.85 -12.60
CA GLU A 25 -16.08 32.65 -11.85
C GLU A 25 -16.38 31.45 -12.76
N GLN A 26 -16.98 31.68 -13.93
CA GLN A 26 -17.23 30.61 -14.91
C GLN A 26 -15.93 30.09 -15.53
N GLN A 27 -14.98 30.98 -15.78
CA GLN A 27 -13.66 30.62 -16.30
C GLN A 27 -12.92 29.71 -15.31
N GLU A 28 -12.89 30.07 -14.02
CA GLU A 28 -12.29 29.20 -12.99
C GLU A 28 -12.97 27.82 -12.92
N LEU A 29 -14.29 27.74 -13.08
CA LEU A 29 -15.02 26.48 -13.10
C LEU A 29 -14.65 25.61 -14.31
N VAL A 30 -14.45 26.23 -15.48
CA VAL A 30 -14.01 25.55 -16.71
C VAL A 30 -12.59 25.02 -16.54
N GLU A 31 -11.68 25.81 -15.96
CA GLU A 31 -10.29 25.39 -15.69
C GLU A 31 -10.23 24.20 -14.73
N ASN A 32 -10.97 24.26 -13.63
CA ASN A 32 -11.09 23.15 -12.68
C ASN A 32 -11.71 21.89 -13.33
N ALA A 33 -12.69 22.09 -14.23
CA ALA A 33 -13.29 21.00 -14.99
C ALA A 33 -12.30 20.37 -15.98
N ALA A 34 -11.48 21.18 -16.64
CA ALA A 34 -10.42 20.75 -17.55
C ALA A 34 -9.34 19.95 -16.82
N GLU A 35 -8.87 20.41 -15.64
CA GLU A 35 -7.93 19.66 -14.82
C GLU A 35 -8.48 18.26 -14.49
N MET A 36 -9.72 18.20 -14.02
CA MET A 36 -10.37 16.93 -13.67
C MET A 36 -10.60 16.04 -14.90
N LEU A 37 -11.03 16.62 -16.03
CA LEU A 37 -11.26 15.88 -17.27
C LEU A 37 -9.97 15.27 -17.79
N TYR A 38 -8.89 16.06 -17.86
CA TYR A 38 -7.58 15.59 -18.27
C TYR A 38 -7.08 14.48 -17.34
N GLY A 39 -7.23 14.64 -16.02
CA GLY A 39 -6.86 13.61 -15.05
C GLY A 39 -7.59 12.28 -15.27
N LEU A 40 -8.89 12.32 -15.56
CA LEU A 40 -9.69 11.14 -15.86
C LEU A 40 -9.33 10.49 -17.21
N ILE A 41 -8.99 11.29 -18.22
CA ILE A 41 -8.48 10.81 -19.50
C ILE A 41 -7.11 10.16 -19.28
N HIS A 42 -6.23 10.78 -18.49
CA HIS A 42 -4.90 10.30 -18.17
C HIS A 42 -4.94 8.92 -17.51
N ALA A 43 -5.84 8.70 -16.54
CA ALA A 43 -6.00 7.41 -15.87
C ALA A 43 -6.30 6.26 -16.86
N ARG A 44 -7.04 6.53 -17.93
CA ARG A 44 -7.31 5.57 -19.00
C ARG A 44 -6.13 5.46 -19.97
N TYR A 45 -5.52 6.58 -20.33
CA TYR A 45 -4.43 6.64 -21.29
C TYR A 45 -3.20 5.85 -20.83
N ILE A 46 -2.82 5.94 -19.55
CA ILE A 46 -1.65 5.23 -19.00
C ILE A 46 -1.83 3.71 -18.93
N LEU A 47 -3.04 3.20 -19.18
CA LEU A 47 -3.31 1.76 -19.34
C LEU A 47 -3.20 1.27 -20.79
N THR A 48 -2.99 2.18 -21.75
CA THR A 48 -2.68 1.83 -23.14
C THR A 48 -1.18 1.55 -23.29
N ASN A 49 -0.77 0.78 -24.31
CA ASN A 49 0.65 0.50 -24.56
C ASN A 49 1.48 1.78 -24.69
N ARG A 50 1.01 2.75 -25.49
CA ARG A 50 1.69 4.04 -25.69
C ARG A 50 1.84 4.82 -24.37
N GLY A 51 0.80 4.82 -23.54
CA GLY A 51 0.84 5.47 -22.23
C GLY A 51 1.80 4.78 -21.26
N MET A 52 1.80 3.44 -21.24
CA MET A 52 2.73 2.66 -20.42
C MET A 52 4.18 2.92 -20.79
N ASP A 53 4.52 2.94 -22.09
CA ASP A 53 5.89 3.20 -22.55
C ASP A 53 6.41 4.56 -22.07
N GLN A 54 5.57 5.61 -22.15
CA GLN A 54 5.92 6.95 -21.65
C GLN A 54 6.10 6.96 -20.13
N MET A 55 5.24 6.26 -19.40
CA MET A 55 5.35 6.19 -17.94
C MET A 55 6.55 5.34 -17.50
N LEU A 56 6.92 4.31 -18.26
CA LEU A 56 8.11 3.50 -18.05
C LEU A 56 9.39 4.32 -18.21
N GLU A 57 9.45 5.19 -19.22
CA GLU A 57 10.57 6.10 -19.40
C GLU A 57 10.74 7.03 -18.18
N LYS A 58 9.63 7.62 -17.71
CA LYS A 58 9.60 8.44 -16.49
C LYS A 58 10.02 7.66 -15.24
N PHE A 59 9.59 6.40 -15.13
CA PHE A 59 9.95 5.50 -14.04
C PHE A 59 11.46 5.22 -14.00
N ARG A 60 12.06 4.92 -15.16
CA ARG A 60 13.51 4.68 -15.29
C ARG A 60 14.34 5.90 -14.87
N ARG A 61 13.82 7.10 -15.12
CA ARG A 61 14.41 8.39 -14.70
C ARG A 61 14.11 8.76 -13.24
N ALA A 62 13.33 7.94 -12.54
CA ALA A 62 12.86 8.19 -11.17
C ALA A 62 12.10 9.53 -11.00
N GLU A 63 11.34 9.97 -12.02
CA GLU A 63 10.57 11.23 -11.98
C GLU A 63 9.43 11.19 -10.94
N PHE A 64 8.89 10.01 -10.65
CA PHE A 64 7.88 9.80 -9.61
C PHE A 64 8.47 9.76 -8.19
N GLY A 65 9.80 9.88 -8.07
CA GLY A 65 10.53 9.83 -6.82
C GLY A 65 11.10 8.45 -6.50
N ARG A 66 11.44 8.26 -5.23
CA ARG A 66 12.13 7.07 -4.72
C ARG A 66 11.52 6.60 -3.41
N CYS A 67 11.61 5.30 -3.15
CA CYS A 67 11.08 4.68 -1.96
C CYS A 67 11.66 5.32 -0.69
N PRO A 68 10.83 5.66 0.31
CA PRO A 68 11.32 6.24 1.56
C PRO A 68 11.99 5.19 2.48
N ARG A 69 11.79 3.88 2.25
CA ARG A 69 12.45 2.84 3.05
C ARG A 69 13.94 2.81 2.75
N VAL A 70 14.74 2.89 3.83
CA VAL A 70 16.20 2.83 3.78
C VAL A 70 16.70 1.57 3.06
N PHE A 71 16.11 0.41 3.37
CA PHE A 71 16.53 -0.86 2.78
C PHE A 71 16.09 -1.10 1.35
N CYS A 72 15.24 -0.24 0.78
CA CYS A 72 14.97 -0.22 -0.65
C CYS A 72 16.04 0.54 -1.44
N ARG A 73 17.07 1.10 -0.78
CA ARG A 73 18.25 1.73 -1.40
C ARG A 73 17.91 2.75 -2.49
N GLY A 74 16.83 3.51 -2.28
CA GLY A 74 16.38 4.52 -3.22
C GLY A 74 15.71 3.98 -4.50
N GLN A 75 15.10 2.79 -4.45
CA GLN A 75 14.31 2.21 -5.54
C GLN A 75 13.32 3.24 -6.16
N PRO A 76 13.32 3.44 -7.49
CA PRO A 76 12.27 4.19 -8.19
C PRO A 76 10.87 3.63 -7.92
N VAL A 77 9.88 4.52 -7.82
CA VAL A 77 8.49 4.19 -7.47
C VAL A 77 7.52 4.56 -8.59
N LEU A 78 6.30 4.05 -8.53
CA LEU A 78 5.22 4.35 -9.49
C LEU A 78 4.07 5.08 -8.79
N PRO A 79 3.36 6.00 -9.44
CA PRO A 79 2.15 6.60 -8.89
C PRO A 79 0.99 5.61 -8.85
N VAL A 80 0.19 5.68 -7.79
CA VAL A 80 -0.99 4.83 -7.59
C VAL A 80 -2.11 5.59 -6.90
N GLY A 81 -3.35 5.40 -7.33
CA GLY A 81 -4.54 5.82 -6.61
C GLY A 81 -5.03 4.72 -5.66
N LEU A 82 -5.51 5.09 -4.47
CA LEU A 82 -6.19 4.13 -3.58
C LEU A 82 -7.68 3.96 -3.91
N SER A 83 -8.21 4.80 -4.80
CA SER A 83 -9.58 4.77 -5.28
C SER A 83 -9.62 5.33 -6.70
N ASP A 84 -10.50 4.80 -7.54
CA ASP A 84 -10.78 5.32 -8.88
C ASP A 84 -11.89 6.40 -8.86
N MET A 85 -12.44 6.70 -7.67
CA MET A 85 -13.40 7.78 -7.48
C MET A 85 -12.68 9.12 -7.23
N PRO A 86 -12.91 10.15 -8.06
CA PRO A 86 -12.32 11.47 -7.85
C PRO A 86 -12.70 12.08 -6.50
N ARG A 87 -11.80 12.90 -5.97
CA ARG A 87 -11.85 13.62 -4.68
C ARG A 87 -11.93 12.70 -3.46
N HIS A 88 -11.62 11.42 -3.61
CA HIS A 88 -11.62 10.47 -2.50
C HIS A 88 -10.28 10.43 -1.75
N ASP A 89 -9.18 10.33 -2.48
CA ASP A 89 -7.84 10.36 -1.90
C ASP A 89 -6.82 10.92 -2.92
N GLN A 90 -5.75 11.46 -2.39
CA GLN A 90 -4.61 11.94 -3.14
C GLN A 90 -3.75 10.79 -3.68
N VAL A 91 -2.97 11.09 -4.72
CA VAL A 91 -2.01 10.15 -5.31
C VAL A 91 -1.00 9.67 -4.27
N LYS A 92 -0.76 8.37 -4.27
CA LYS A 92 0.29 7.71 -3.48
C LYS A 92 1.37 7.18 -4.42
N ILE A 93 2.45 6.67 -3.84
CA ILE A 93 3.52 6.01 -4.59
C ILE A 93 3.67 4.56 -4.15
N TYR A 94 3.70 3.65 -5.12
CA TYR A 94 3.94 2.23 -4.94
C TYR A 94 5.41 1.89 -5.20
N CYS A 95 6.04 1.17 -4.28
CA CYS A 95 7.40 0.68 -4.45
C CYS A 95 7.42 -0.80 -4.91
N PRO A 96 8.00 -1.13 -6.08
CA PRO A 96 8.05 -2.51 -6.55
C PRO A 96 9.02 -3.39 -5.76
N SER A 97 9.99 -2.82 -5.03
CA SER A 97 10.96 -3.58 -4.21
C SER A 97 10.35 -4.10 -2.91
N CYS A 98 9.69 -3.23 -2.12
CA CYS A 98 9.07 -3.63 -0.85
C CYS A 98 7.57 -3.90 -0.95
N GLN A 99 6.96 -3.67 -2.12
CA GLN A 99 5.55 -3.96 -2.42
C GLN A 99 4.57 -3.23 -1.47
N GLU A 100 4.92 -2.01 -1.10
CA GLU A 100 4.16 -1.17 -0.18
C GLU A 100 3.90 0.22 -0.79
N VAL A 101 2.85 0.87 -0.30
CA VAL A 101 2.41 2.20 -0.73
C VAL A 101 2.82 3.27 0.29
N TYR A 102 3.28 4.42 -0.20
CA TYR A 102 3.72 5.56 0.62
C TYR A 102 3.10 6.87 0.15
N VAL A 103 3.12 7.86 1.04
CA VAL A 103 2.79 9.24 0.70
C VAL A 103 3.99 9.88 -0.02
N PRO A 104 3.79 10.58 -1.16
CA PRO A 104 4.85 11.32 -1.83
C PRO A 104 5.48 12.36 -0.90
N LYS A 105 6.80 12.53 -0.95
CA LYS A 105 7.50 13.54 -0.13
C LYS A 105 7.19 14.98 -0.57
N SER A 106 6.99 15.17 -1.86
CA SER A 106 6.68 16.49 -2.43
C SER A 106 5.20 16.80 -2.25
N SER A 107 4.89 17.85 -1.48
CA SER A 107 3.51 18.31 -1.27
C SER A 107 2.81 18.63 -2.60
N ARG A 108 3.53 19.25 -3.55
CA ARG A 108 3.00 19.58 -4.89
C ARG A 108 2.60 18.35 -5.70
N GLN A 109 3.38 17.27 -5.62
CA GLN A 109 3.02 16.02 -6.31
C GLN A 109 1.93 15.26 -5.56
N GLY A 110 1.95 15.33 -4.22
CA GLY A 110 0.98 14.69 -3.35
C GLY A 110 -0.39 15.34 -3.34
N SER A 111 -0.55 16.59 -3.78
CA SER A 111 -1.86 17.25 -3.83
C SER A 111 -2.75 16.79 -4.99
N LEU A 112 -2.18 16.06 -5.97
CA LEU A 112 -2.93 15.54 -7.11
C LEU A 112 -3.88 14.42 -6.69
N ASP A 113 -5.01 14.31 -7.39
CA ASP A 113 -5.99 13.25 -7.16
C ASP A 113 -5.43 11.87 -7.57
N GLY A 114 -5.59 10.87 -6.69
CA GLY A 114 -5.15 9.51 -6.97
C GLY A 114 -5.95 8.85 -8.10
N ALA A 115 -7.21 9.26 -8.30
CA ALA A 115 -8.06 8.72 -9.35
C ALA A 115 -7.52 9.02 -10.77
N TYR A 116 -6.65 10.03 -10.92
CA TYR A 116 -6.03 10.38 -12.21
C TYR A 116 -4.93 9.39 -12.64
N PHE A 117 -4.49 8.53 -11.71
CA PHE A 117 -3.57 7.42 -11.98
C PHE A 117 -4.27 6.06 -11.85
N GLY A 118 -5.30 6.02 -11.00
CA GLY A 118 -6.10 4.84 -10.75
C GLY A 118 -5.40 3.78 -9.92
N THR A 119 -6.18 2.78 -9.52
CA THR A 119 -5.73 1.66 -8.69
C THR A 119 -4.91 0.62 -9.45
N THR A 120 -5.06 0.60 -10.78
CA THR A 120 -4.56 -0.50 -11.63
C THR A 120 -3.17 -0.24 -12.23
N PHE A 121 -2.88 1.01 -12.61
CA PHE A 121 -1.74 1.37 -13.45
C PHE A 121 -0.40 0.79 -12.96
N SER A 122 -0.05 1.03 -11.70
CA SER A 122 1.22 0.58 -11.10
C SER A 122 1.43 -0.93 -11.25
N HIS A 123 0.38 -1.71 -11.05
CA HIS A 123 0.45 -3.17 -11.07
C HIS A 123 0.48 -3.70 -12.49
N LEU A 124 -0.36 -3.15 -13.38
CA LEU A 124 -0.41 -3.57 -14.77
C LEU A 124 0.89 -3.26 -15.51
N MET A 125 1.47 -2.08 -15.27
CA MET A 125 2.74 -1.67 -15.87
C MET A 125 3.88 -2.65 -15.51
N LEU A 126 3.94 -3.12 -14.26
CA LEU A 126 4.94 -4.12 -13.83
C LEU A 126 4.67 -5.53 -14.39
N MET A 127 3.41 -5.88 -14.65
CA MET A 127 3.07 -7.13 -15.35
C MET A 127 3.47 -7.09 -16.82
N CYS A 128 3.32 -5.93 -17.48
CA CYS A 128 3.73 -5.72 -18.88
C CYS A 128 5.25 -5.59 -19.03
N HIS A 129 5.95 -5.10 -18.00
CA HIS A 129 7.40 -4.89 -17.97
C HIS A 129 8.05 -5.58 -16.77
N PRO A 130 8.13 -6.93 -16.74
CA PRO A 130 8.71 -7.66 -15.62
C PRO A 130 10.19 -7.30 -15.34
N GLU A 131 10.92 -6.82 -16.34
CA GLU A 131 12.30 -6.36 -16.21
C GLU A 131 12.46 -5.13 -15.31
N ALA A 132 11.37 -4.38 -15.08
CA ALA A 132 11.35 -3.24 -14.17
C ALA A 132 11.19 -3.66 -12.70
N ILE A 133 10.86 -4.93 -12.42
CA ILE A 133 10.71 -5.46 -11.07
C ILE A 133 12.12 -5.75 -10.52
N PRO A 134 12.58 -5.04 -9.48
CA PRO A 134 13.87 -5.31 -8.88
C PRO A 134 13.87 -6.68 -8.21
N SER A 135 15.04 -7.32 -8.15
CA SER A 135 15.19 -8.55 -7.37
C SER A 135 14.82 -8.29 -5.90
N PRO A 136 14.20 -9.25 -5.20
CA PRO A 136 13.81 -9.09 -3.82
C PRO A 136 15.06 -8.95 -2.94
N GLY A 137 15.41 -7.71 -2.60
CA GLY A 137 16.43 -7.38 -1.63
C GLY A 137 15.81 -6.51 -0.56
N VAL A 138 15.41 -7.12 0.57
CA VAL A 138 14.91 -6.34 1.70
C VAL A 138 15.54 -6.87 2.97
N ASP A 139 16.79 -6.46 3.19
CA ASP A 139 17.37 -6.41 4.52
C ASP A 139 16.31 -5.76 5.45
N LYS A 140 15.96 -6.44 6.54
CA LYS A 140 14.99 -5.91 7.51
C LYS A 140 15.75 -5.21 8.62
N TYR A 141 15.21 -4.10 9.08
CA TYR A 141 15.76 -3.44 10.27
C TYR A 141 15.75 -4.41 11.45
N GLU A 142 16.91 -4.63 12.08
CA GLU A 142 17.02 -5.43 13.28
C GLU A 142 17.19 -4.50 14.49
N PRO A 143 16.14 -4.30 15.32
CA PRO A 143 16.21 -3.37 16.44
C PRO A 143 17.13 -3.92 17.54
N ARG A 144 18.01 -3.04 18.03
CA ARG A 144 19.02 -3.35 19.04
C ARG A 144 19.01 -2.33 20.16
N VAL A 145 19.22 -2.80 21.40
CA VAL A 145 19.36 -1.98 22.60
C VAL A 145 20.73 -2.31 23.21
N TYR A 146 21.60 -1.31 23.33
CA TYR A 146 23.01 -1.49 23.72
C TYR A 146 23.76 -2.57 22.90
N GLY A 147 23.44 -2.68 21.61
CA GLY A 147 24.03 -3.68 20.70
C GLY A 147 23.37 -5.06 20.75
N PHE A 148 22.58 -5.35 21.77
CA PHE A 148 21.85 -6.61 21.90
C PHE A 148 20.54 -6.58 21.13
N ARG A 149 20.24 -7.69 20.47
CA ARG A 149 18.99 -7.88 19.71
C ARG A 149 17.82 -8.03 20.67
N ILE A 150 16.72 -7.33 20.41
CA ILE A 150 15.50 -7.49 21.21
C ILE A 150 14.96 -8.91 21.00
N ASN A 151 14.65 -9.61 22.08
CA ASN A 151 14.10 -10.96 22.02
C ASN A 151 12.69 -10.95 21.41
N LYS A 152 12.44 -11.84 20.44
CA LYS A 152 11.14 -11.99 19.75
C LYS A 152 9.96 -12.30 20.68
N LYS A 153 10.22 -12.86 21.87
CA LYS A 153 9.19 -13.16 22.90
C LYS A 153 8.89 -11.98 23.82
N SER A 154 9.61 -10.87 23.71
CA SER A 154 9.39 -9.70 24.55
C SER A 154 8.12 -8.95 24.15
N ILE A 155 7.58 -8.16 25.08
CA ILE A 155 6.42 -7.28 24.86
C ILE A 155 6.56 -6.34 23.66
N TYR A 156 7.80 -6.06 23.23
CA TYR A 156 8.07 -5.22 22.07
C TYR A 156 7.51 -5.81 20.77
N TYR A 157 7.55 -7.14 20.63
CA TYR A 157 7.06 -7.85 19.44
C TYR A 157 5.67 -8.47 19.64
N THR A 158 5.30 -8.87 20.86
CA THR A 158 4.05 -9.61 21.11
C THR A 158 2.83 -8.72 21.39
N ARG A 159 2.99 -7.39 21.35
CA ARG A 159 1.93 -6.42 21.71
C ARG A 159 0.66 -6.53 20.86
N GLU A 160 0.76 -7.05 19.65
CA GLU A 160 -0.40 -7.28 18.76
C GLU A 160 -1.41 -8.28 19.36
N GLU A 161 -0.98 -9.22 20.21
CA GLU A 161 -1.86 -10.24 20.80
C GLU A 161 -2.71 -9.72 21.98
N LEU A 162 -2.38 -8.58 22.57
CA LEU A 162 -3.07 -8.01 23.74
C LEU A 162 -4.11 -6.92 23.40
N GLY A 163 -4.17 -6.47 22.14
CA GLY A 163 -5.05 -5.37 21.69
C GLY A 163 -6.44 -5.76 21.18
N GLY A 164 -6.74 -7.05 21.06
CA GLY A 164 -7.95 -7.56 20.40
C GLY A 164 -9.26 -7.56 21.21
N MET A 165 -9.30 -6.99 22.42
CA MET A 165 -10.48 -7.01 23.32
C MET A 165 -11.02 -5.61 23.69
N GLY A 166 -10.98 -4.67 22.76
CA GLY A 166 -11.43 -3.29 22.97
C GLY A 166 -12.56 -2.84 22.04
N ASN A 167 -13.64 -3.61 21.87
CA ASN A 167 -14.84 -3.13 21.18
C ASN A 167 -16.13 -3.86 21.61
N THR A 168 -16.50 -3.79 22.90
CA THR A 168 -17.83 -4.21 23.38
C THR A 168 -18.51 -3.23 24.36
N THR A 169 -18.03 -2.00 24.48
CA THR A 169 -18.59 -1.01 25.44
C THR A 169 -19.36 0.17 24.84
N SER A 170 -19.58 0.25 23.53
CA SER A 170 -20.36 1.35 22.93
C SER A 170 -21.85 1.05 22.65
N ARG A 171 -22.37 -0.14 23.00
CA ARG A 171 -23.77 -0.51 22.68
C ARG A 171 -24.75 -0.61 23.86
N ARG A 172 -24.39 -0.15 25.07
CA ARG A 172 -25.27 -0.21 26.25
C ARG A 172 -25.73 1.15 26.83
N ARG A 173 -25.57 2.26 26.09
CA ARG A 173 -25.97 3.60 26.58
C ARG A 173 -27.23 4.20 25.93
N SER A 174 -27.94 3.46 25.09
CA SER A 174 -29.17 3.93 24.41
C SER A 174 -30.48 3.27 24.85
N GLU A 175 -30.48 2.35 25.83
CA GLU A 175 -31.70 1.67 26.32
C GLU A 175 -32.14 2.05 27.76
N ARG A 176 -31.60 3.13 28.34
CA ARG A 176 -31.97 3.58 29.71
C ARG A 176 -32.83 4.83 29.80
N HIS A 177 -33.28 5.41 28.68
CA HIS A 177 -34.23 6.52 28.68
C HIS A 177 -35.46 6.22 27.79
N SER A 178 -36.20 5.16 28.10
CA SER A 178 -37.59 4.98 27.65
C SER A 178 -38.23 3.75 28.31
N ARG A 179 -38.36 3.74 29.65
CA ARG A 179 -39.31 2.89 30.39
C ARG A 179 -39.37 3.32 31.86
N SER A 180 -39.74 4.58 32.07
CA SER A 180 -40.36 5.03 33.31
C SER A 180 -41.79 5.46 32.98
N SER A 181 -42.69 4.48 33.00
CA SER A 181 -44.09 4.69 33.35
C SER A 181 -44.79 3.34 33.44
N ARG A 182 -45.52 3.19 34.55
CA ARG A 182 -46.52 2.14 34.87
C ARG A 182 -46.00 0.85 35.50
N SER A 183 -45.80 0.99 36.82
CA SER A 183 -46.23 0.00 37.80
C SER A 183 -47.74 -0.24 37.71
N SER A 184 -48.19 -1.50 37.61
CA SER A 184 -49.32 -2.04 38.38
C SER A 184 -49.45 -3.55 38.19
N ARG A 185 -49.27 -4.26 39.31
CA ARG A 185 -50.06 -5.40 39.83
C ARG A 185 -50.59 -6.44 38.82
N THR A 186 -50.22 -7.72 38.99
CA THR A 186 -51.00 -8.75 39.74
C THR A 186 -50.32 -10.13 39.65
N ALA A 187 -50.52 -10.94 40.68
CA ALA A 187 -50.02 -12.30 40.86
C ALA A 187 -50.80 -13.36 40.05
N ASN A 188 -50.10 -14.42 39.63
CA ASN A 188 -50.53 -15.84 39.64
C ASN A 188 -49.39 -16.68 39.01
N ALA A 189 -48.76 -17.63 39.71
CA ALA A 189 -49.20 -18.98 40.09
C ALA A 189 -48.97 -20.07 39.02
N ASN A 190 -48.28 -21.12 39.49
CA ASN A 190 -48.29 -22.54 39.10
C ASN A 190 -47.34 -23.13 38.04
N GLY A 191 -46.76 -24.26 38.48
CA GLY A 191 -46.45 -25.48 37.72
C GLY A 191 -44.99 -25.56 37.30
N GLY A 192 -44.12 -26.37 37.93
CA GLY A 192 -44.15 -27.85 37.92
C GLY A 192 -42.94 -28.30 37.08
N ALA A 193 -41.85 -28.76 37.71
CA ALA A 193 -41.53 -30.17 38.02
C ALA A 193 -40.67 -30.86 36.92
N GLY A 194 -39.58 -31.51 37.35
CA GLY A 194 -38.66 -32.35 36.57
C GLY A 194 -37.21 -31.84 36.62
N ALA A 195 -36.33 -32.23 37.55
CA ALA A 195 -35.72 -33.56 37.75
C ALA A 195 -34.98 -34.02 36.46
N SER A 196 -33.67 -34.35 36.39
CA SER A 196 -32.76 -34.96 37.38
C SER A 196 -31.29 -34.91 36.90
N ALA A 197 -30.39 -35.02 37.88
CA ALA A 197 -29.15 -35.85 37.91
C ALA A 197 -28.19 -35.82 36.70
N SER A 198 -27.01 -35.20 36.81
CA SER A 198 -25.76 -35.75 37.39
C SER A 198 -25.24 -37.02 36.73
N THR A 199 -24.01 -37.00 36.17
CA THR A 199 -23.02 -38.09 36.18
C THR A 199 -21.67 -37.58 35.62
N THR A 200 -20.68 -37.35 36.50
CA THR A 200 -19.25 -37.64 36.23
C THR A 200 -19.04 -39.16 36.53
N PRO A 201 -17.91 -39.86 36.26
CA PRO A 201 -16.51 -39.38 36.18
C PRO A 201 -15.56 -40.23 35.27
N ARG A 202 -14.24 -40.12 35.53
CA ARG A 202 -13.10 -41.07 35.28
C ARG A 202 -12.28 -40.87 34.00
N THR A 203 -11.02 -40.40 34.04
CA THR A 203 -9.70 -40.90 34.56
C THR A 203 -8.82 -41.47 33.43
N ALA A 204 -7.60 -40.93 33.29
CA ALA A 204 -6.31 -41.55 32.89
C ALA A 204 -5.41 -40.41 32.34
N ARG A 205 -4.33 -39.92 32.97
CA ARG A 205 -3.04 -40.51 33.39
C ARG A 205 -2.23 -41.12 32.23
N SER A 206 -1.21 -40.39 31.75
CA SER A 206 0.15 -40.90 31.47
C SER A 206 1.08 -39.79 30.98
N GLU A 207 2.20 -39.62 31.70
CA GLU A 207 3.35 -38.76 31.41
C GLU A 207 4.28 -39.36 30.32
N ALA A 208 4.90 -38.46 29.52
CA ALA A 208 6.31 -38.39 29.05
C ALA A 208 6.95 -39.61 28.30
N PRO A 209 7.89 -39.43 27.31
CA PRO A 209 9.10 -38.63 27.47
C PRO A 209 9.65 -37.85 26.26
N LYS A 210 10.58 -36.94 26.59
CA LYS A 210 11.46 -36.15 25.70
C LYS A 210 12.51 -37.03 25.03
N GLN A 211 12.89 -36.68 23.79
CA GLN A 211 14.19 -37.03 23.20
C GLN A 211 14.76 -35.85 22.41
N ASP A 212 15.98 -35.48 22.81
CA ASP A 212 16.88 -34.51 22.20
C ASP A 212 17.50 -35.08 20.91
N LEU A 213 17.68 -34.25 19.87
CA LEU A 213 18.57 -34.54 18.74
C LEU A 213 19.53 -33.38 18.44
N PRO A 214 20.75 -33.70 17.93
CA PRO A 214 21.98 -32.90 18.06
C PRO A 214 22.16 -31.78 17.01
N PRO A 215 23.16 -30.89 17.21
CA PRO A 215 23.43 -29.75 16.32
C PRO A 215 24.14 -30.18 15.02
N THR A 216 23.70 -29.59 13.90
CA THR A 216 24.31 -29.75 12.56
C THR A 216 25.58 -28.87 12.43
N PRO A 217 26.66 -29.32 11.76
CA PRO A 217 27.94 -28.62 11.74
C PRO A 217 28.01 -27.48 10.71
N ALA A 218 28.91 -26.54 10.99
CA ALA A 218 29.27 -25.42 10.14
C ALA A 218 29.95 -25.86 8.83
N ALA A 219 29.46 -25.33 7.70
CA ALA A 219 30.09 -25.46 6.39
C ALA A 219 30.70 -24.12 5.95
N GLN A 220 32.01 -24.07 6.12
CA GLN A 220 33.11 -23.43 5.38
C GLN A 220 32.78 -22.40 4.28
N ALA A 221 33.51 -21.28 4.39
CA ALA A 221 33.57 -20.17 3.43
C ALA A 221 34.21 -20.60 2.09
N ALA A 222 33.56 -20.24 0.99
CA ALA A 222 34.12 -20.34 -0.35
C ALA A 222 35.10 -19.19 -0.60
N THR A 223 36.31 -19.52 -1.06
CA THR A 223 37.29 -18.59 -1.61
C THR A 223 36.85 -18.10 -2.99
N PRO A 224 37.08 -16.82 -3.35
CA PRO A 224 36.74 -16.30 -4.68
C PRO A 224 37.69 -16.81 -5.77
N GLU A 225 37.13 -17.16 -6.93
CA GLU A 225 37.86 -17.42 -8.18
C GLU A 225 38.59 -16.16 -8.68
N PRO A 226 39.78 -16.29 -9.29
CA PRO A 226 40.49 -15.16 -9.90
C PRO A 226 39.83 -14.74 -11.22
N GLN A 227 39.65 -13.43 -11.41
CA GLN A 227 39.18 -12.85 -12.67
C GLN A 227 40.29 -12.88 -13.74
N PRO A 228 39.98 -13.13 -15.02
CA PRO A 228 40.93 -12.95 -16.11
C PRO A 228 41.19 -11.45 -16.37
N GLU A 229 42.45 -11.11 -16.61
CA GLU A 229 42.93 -9.76 -16.94
C GLU A 229 42.39 -9.29 -18.31
N PRO A 230 42.20 -7.97 -18.51
CA PRO A 230 41.77 -7.43 -19.80
C PRO A 230 42.91 -7.45 -20.83
N GLU A 231 42.65 -8.00 -22.02
CA GLU A 231 43.53 -7.90 -23.19
C GLU A 231 43.61 -6.44 -23.67
N GLU A 232 44.84 -5.95 -23.83
CA GLU A 232 45.18 -4.61 -24.31
C GLU A 232 45.05 -4.57 -25.84
N GLU A 233 44.00 -3.93 -26.37
CA GLU A 233 43.87 -3.71 -27.82
C GLU A 233 44.91 -2.69 -28.32
N PRO A 234 45.65 -2.99 -29.42
CA PRO A 234 46.66 -2.09 -29.95
C PRO A 234 46.05 -0.87 -30.64
N ASN A 235 46.54 0.31 -30.23
CA ASN A 235 46.21 1.63 -30.77
C ASN A 235 46.49 1.73 -32.30
N PRO A 236 45.52 2.09 -33.14
CA PRO A 236 45.69 2.10 -34.61
C PRO A 236 46.49 3.28 -35.16
N ASN A 237 47.05 4.18 -34.33
CA ASN A 237 47.90 5.27 -34.83
C ASN A 237 49.38 4.89 -34.86
N THR A 238 49.74 3.94 -35.74
CA THR A 238 51.11 3.76 -36.24
C THR A 238 51.14 3.84 -37.76
N VAL A 239 51.38 5.06 -38.23
CA VAL A 239 52.19 5.51 -39.39
C VAL A 239 52.55 4.49 -40.48
N ALA A 240 52.14 4.76 -41.72
CA ALA A 240 52.95 4.69 -42.95
C ALA A 240 52.14 5.41 -44.07
N SER A 241 52.62 6.58 -44.52
CA SER A 241 53.26 6.78 -45.84
C SER A 241 52.28 6.77 -47.01
#